data_AF-K1LRG7-F1
#
_entry.id   AF-K1LRG7-F1
#
_cell.length_a   1.000
_cell.length_b   1.000
_cell.length_c   1.000
_cell.angle_alpha   90.00
_cell.angle_beta   90.00
_cell.angle_gamma   90.00
#
_symmetry.space_group_name_H-M   'P 1'
#
loop_
_entity.id
_entity.type
_entity.pdbx_description
1 polymer ?
#
loop_
_entity_poly.entity_id
_entity_poly.type
_entity_poly.pdbx_seq_one_letter_code
_entity_poly.pdbx_strand_id
1 'polypeptide(L)'
;MVKTKLVGIAGSISEQSYNRELLYYIQHSFKDLFDFEVLDIKDLPLFNQDRLEVLESLEFQQIQKKIEAADGVVIATPEHNRTVPAPLKSLLEWLSFKIHPLKAKPVKIIGASYLDQGTSCAQMHLRQILESPGIDALVLPGQEFLLGNCQSAFDKDGNIIDQRTAQYLRQSMEVFVTYVFTLKPLSQSVSLNHEFQMEEIWASQLLQVLDRTSDDPTRVYSQLQAIRPIVEWYQSHSVDNQQL
;
A
#
# COMPACT_ATOMS: atom_id res chain seq x y z
N MET A 1 9.99 21.04 -8.37
CA MET A 1 8.77 20.34 -7.90
C MET A 1 9.19 18.99 -7.38
N VAL A 2 8.64 18.56 -6.24
CA VAL A 2 8.85 17.21 -5.70
C VAL A 2 8.14 16.22 -6.62
N LYS A 3 8.85 15.19 -7.10
CA LYS A 3 8.26 14.13 -7.94
C LYS A 3 7.33 13.27 -7.10
N THR A 4 6.20 12.84 -7.68
CA THR A 4 5.31 11.84 -7.08
C THR A 4 6.11 10.57 -6.79
N LYS A 5 6.00 10.05 -5.58
CA LYS A 5 6.63 8.79 -5.17
C LYS A 5 5.66 7.65 -5.35
N LEU A 6 6.03 6.65 -6.12
CA LEU A 6 5.22 5.47 -6.37
C LEU A 6 6.00 4.22 -6.00
N VAL A 7 5.29 3.18 -5.55
CA VAL A 7 5.86 1.85 -5.40
C VAL A 7 5.16 0.85 -6.32
N GLY A 8 5.91 -0.08 -6.89
CA GLY A 8 5.43 -1.16 -7.73
C GLY A 8 5.48 -2.49 -6.99
N ILE A 9 4.41 -3.28 -6.98
CA ILE A 9 4.38 -4.62 -6.37
C ILE A 9 4.20 -5.65 -7.47
N ALA A 10 5.17 -6.55 -7.61
CA ALA A 10 5.05 -7.70 -8.50
C ALA A 10 4.20 -8.78 -7.82
N GLY A 11 3.04 -9.11 -8.39
CA GLY A 11 2.13 -10.13 -7.88
C GLY A 11 2.60 -11.59 -8.06
N SER A 12 3.89 -11.81 -8.25
CA SER A 12 4.50 -13.13 -8.44
C SER A 12 5.83 -13.24 -7.72
N ILE A 13 6.07 -14.42 -7.17
CA ILE A 13 7.32 -14.81 -6.50
C ILE A 13 8.21 -15.68 -7.39
N SER A 14 7.82 -15.89 -8.66
CA SER A 14 8.67 -16.59 -9.64
C SER A 14 9.97 -15.83 -9.87
N GLU A 15 11.08 -16.55 -10.00
CA GLU A 15 12.38 -16.00 -10.42
C GLU A 15 12.23 -15.25 -11.75
N GLN A 16 11.52 -15.86 -12.70
CA GLN A 16 11.17 -15.26 -13.99
C GLN A 16 9.73 -14.75 -13.93
N SER A 17 9.57 -13.44 -13.73
CA SER A 17 8.26 -12.78 -13.66
C SER A 17 8.19 -11.64 -14.66
N TYR A 18 7.40 -11.81 -15.71
CA TYR A 18 7.11 -10.75 -16.69
C TYR A 18 6.36 -9.55 -16.07
N ASN A 19 5.67 -9.76 -14.94
CA ASN A 19 5.06 -8.67 -14.19
C ASN A 19 6.11 -7.84 -13.44
N ARG A 20 7.18 -8.48 -12.96
CA ARG A 20 8.33 -7.78 -12.38
C ARG A 20 9.11 -7.05 -13.46
N GLU A 21 9.33 -7.69 -14.61
CA GLU A 21 9.95 -7.08 -15.78
C GLU A 21 9.17 -5.85 -16.27
N LEU A 22 7.84 -5.92 -16.34
CA LEU A 22 6.98 -4.78 -16.65
C LEU A 22 7.16 -3.61 -15.67
N LEU A 23 7.28 -3.89 -14.38
CA LEU A 23 7.53 -2.86 -13.35
C LEU A 23 8.94 -2.26 -13.49
N TYR A 24 9.95 -3.07 -13.78
CA TYR A 24 11.29 -2.57 -14.05
C TYR A 24 11.32 -1.73 -15.32
N TYR A 25 10.61 -2.11 -16.38
CA TYR A 25 10.48 -1.28 -17.58
C TYR A 25 9.92 0.11 -17.25
N ILE A 26 8.87 0.18 -16.43
CA ILE A 26 8.27 1.43 -15.94
C ILE A 26 9.32 2.23 -15.15
N GLN A 27 10.01 1.60 -14.21
CA GLN A 27 11.05 2.21 -13.38
C GLN A 27 12.17 2.84 -14.23
N HIS A 28 12.58 2.16 -15.31
CA HIS A 28 13.68 2.61 -16.16
C HIS A 28 13.26 3.67 -17.17
N SER A 29 12.11 3.48 -17.81
CA SER A 29 11.68 4.27 -18.96
C SER A 29 10.99 5.57 -18.59
N PHE A 30 10.38 5.65 -17.40
CA PHE A 30 9.53 6.78 -16.99
C PHE A 30 10.09 7.58 -15.80
N LYS A 31 11.42 7.56 -15.62
CA LYS A 31 12.13 8.29 -14.55
C LYS A 31 11.87 9.79 -14.57
N ASP A 32 11.49 10.34 -15.71
CA ASP A 32 11.16 11.75 -15.87
C ASP A 32 9.80 12.11 -15.24
N LEU A 33 8.87 11.16 -15.14
CA LEU A 33 7.50 11.38 -14.66
C LEU A 33 7.35 11.29 -13.14
N PHE A 34 8.01 10.34 -12.49
CA PHE A 34 7.84 10.05 -11.06
C PHE A 34 9.08 9.34 -10.49
N ASP A 35 9.15 9.24 -9.17
CA ASP A 35 10.06 8.33 -8.47
C ASP A 35 9.36 6.98 -8.30
N PHE A 36 10.02 5.89 -8.65
CA PHE A 36 9.42 4.55 -8.69
C PHE A 36 10.34 3.52 -8.04
N GLU A 37 9.83 2.80 -7.06
CA GLU A 37 10.54 1.69 -6.44
C GLU A 37 9.77 0.38 -6.60
N VAL A 38 10.42 -0.66 -7.11
CA VAL A 38 9.83 -2.01 -7.21
C VAL A 38 10.07 -2.77 -5.91
N LEU A 39 8.99 -3.30 -5.33
CA LEU A 39 8.98 -4.12 -4.13
C LEU A 39 8.90 -5.59 -4.50
N ASP A 40 9.78 -6.39 -3.91
CA ASP A 40 9.74 -7.85 -4.00
C ASP A 40 8.98 -8.43 -2.81
N ILE A 41 8.24 -9.50 -3.06
CA ILE A 41 7.38 -10.17 -2.06
C ILE A 41 7.73 -11.64 -1.91
N LYS A 42 8.79 -12.12 -2.58
CA LYS A 42 9.20 -13.53 -2.61
C LYS A 42 9.53 -14.12 -1.23
N ASP A 43 10.07 -13.30 -0.34
CA ASP A 43 10.57 -13.73 0.97
C ASP A 43 9.47 -13.71 2.05
N LEU A 44 8.26 -13.24 1.71
CA LEU A 44 7.14 -13.24 2.63
C LEU A 44 6.49 -14.63 2.71
N PRO A 45 6.26 -15.15 3.93
CA PRO A 45 5.52 -16.38 4.09
C PRO A 45 4.04 -16.19 3.71
N LEU A 46 3.37 -17.30 3.38
CA LEU A 46 1.93 -17.30 3.23
C LEU A 46 1.25 -16.80 4.51
N PHE A 47 0.14 -16.08 4.33
CA PHE A 47 -0.64 -15.52 5.40
C PHE A 47 -1.08 -16.62 6.38
N ASN A 48 -0.79 -16.36 7.65
CA ASN A 48 -1.27 -17.15 8.77
C ASN A 48 -1.44 -16.20 9.95
N GLN A 49 -2.68 -15.99 10.39
CA GLN A 49 -3.02 -15.06 11.47
C GLN A 49 -2.31 -15.35 12.81
N ASP A 50 -1.89 -16.59 13.04
CA ASP A 50 -1.19 -17.00 14.26
C ASP A 50 0.31 -16.62 14.22
N ARG A 51 0.84 -16.30 13.02
CA ARG A 51 2.25 -15.95 12.80
C ARG A 51 2.50 -14.46 12.93
N LEU A 52 2.26 -13.93 14.13
CA LEU A 52 2.40 -12.50 14.42
C LEU A 52 3.84 -11.99 14.26
N GLU A 53 4.84 -12.87 14.37
CA GLU A 53 6.25 -12.52 14.20
C GLU A 53 6.57 -12.00 12.79
N VAL A 54 5.73 -12.33 11.78
CA VAL A 54 5.89 -11.82 10.41
C VAL A 54 5.67 -10.32 10.34
N LEU A 55 4.78 -9.76 11.17
CA LEU A 55 4.54 -8.32 11.22
C LEU A 55 5.74 -7.54 11.79
N GLU A 56 6.60 -8.23 12.54
CA GLU A 56 7.81 -7.68 13.13
C GLU A 56 9.06 -7.97 12.27
N SER A 57 8.92 -8.76 11.19
CA SER A 57 10.02 -9.09 10.30
C SER A 57 10.51 -7.84 9.55
N LEU A 58 11.82 -7.78 9.31
CA LEU A 58 12.44 -6.65 8.60
C LEU A 58 11.88 -6.52 7.18
N GLU A 59 11.69 -7.65 6.50
CA GLU A 59 11.20 -7.75 5.13
C GLU A 59 9.80 -7.17 5.02
N PHE A 60 8.90 -7.56 5.92
CA PHE A 60 7.52 -7.07 5.94
C PHE A 60 7.45 -5.58 6.30
N GLN A 61 8.17 -5.16 7.36
CA GLN A 61 8.18 -3.75 7.78
C GLN A 61 8.75 -2.82 6.70
N GLN A 62 9.73 -3.28 5.92
CA GLN A 62 10.24 -2.50 4.78
C GLN A 62 9.17 -2.31 3.70
N ILE A 63 8.42 -3.35 3.35
CA ILE A 63 7.32 -3.27 2.39
C ILE A 63 6.24 -2.31 2.92
N GLN A 64 5.80 -2.49 4.16
CA GLN A 64 4.82 -1.62 4.81
C GLN A 64 5.25 -0.15 4.74
N LYS A 65 6.45 0.18 5.25
CA LYS A 65 6.94 1.56 5.31
C LYS A 65 7.05 2.21 3.94
N LYS A 66 7.47 1.45 2.92
CA LYS A 66 7.55 1.95 1.54
C LYS A 66 6.17 2.23 0.96
N ILE A 67 5.17 1.39 1.24
CA ILE A 67 3.77 1.64 0.83
C ILE A 67 3.21 2.89 1.54
N GLU A 68 3.44 3.02 2.85
CA GLU A 68 2.97 4.17 3.63
C GLU A 68 3.57 5.48 3.11
N ALA A 69 4.88 5.49 2.85
CA ALA A 69 5.61 6.65 2.36
C ALA A 69 5.36 7.01 0.88
N ALA A 70 4.79 6.10 0.09
CA ALA A 70 4.47 6.36 -1.31
C ALA A 70 3.20 7.19 -1.46
N ASP A 71 3.13 8.07 -2.46
CA ASP A 71 1.91 8.78 -2.83
C ASP A 71 0.90 7.83 -3.52
N GLY A 72 1.35 6.71 -4.10
CA GLY A 72 0.49 5.71 -4.74
C GLY A 72 1.20 4.38 -5.01
N VAL A 73 0.41 3.34 -5.30
CA VAL A 73 0.89 1.97 -5.52
C VAL A 73 0.48 1.47 -6.91
N VAL A 74 1.39 0.80 -7.61
CA VAL A 74 1.10 0.05 -8.83
C VAL A 74 1.23 -1.43 -8.54
N ILE A 75 0.19 -2.22 -8.78
CA ILE A 75 0.23 -3.68 -8.60
C ILE A 75 0.22 -4.35 -9.97
N ALA A 76 1.30 -5.05 -10.30
CA ALA A 76 1.41 -5.85 -11.52
C ALA A 76 1.02 -7.30 -11.23
N THR A 77 -0.20 -7.70 -11.58
CA THR A 77 -0.71 -9.05 -11.30
C THR A 77 -0.61 -9.94 -12.54
N PRO A 78 0.00 -11.14 -12.46
CA PRO A 78 -0.30 -12.21 -13.41
C PRO A 78 -1.74 -12.72 -13.22
N GLU A 79 -2.16 -13.61 -14.11
CA GLU A 79 -3.43 -14.31 -14.02
C GLU A 79 -3.20 -15.81 -13.89
N HIS A 80 -3.69 -16.40 -12.80
CA HIS A 80 -3.64 -17.84 -12.55
C HIS A 80 -5.08 -18.33 -12.43
N ASN A 81 -5.54 -19.22 -13.32
CA ASN A 81 -6.91 -19.75 -13.33
C ASN A 81 -8.01 -18.66 -13.27
N ARG A 82 -7.83 -17.59 -14.07
CA ARG A 82 -8.75 -16.42 -14.11
C ARG A 82 -8.87 -15.66 -12.78
N THR A 83 -7.87 -15.73 -11.91
CA THR A 83 -7.87 -15.06 -10.60
C THR A 83 -6.49 -14.51 -10.24
N VAL A 84 -6.45 -13.74 -9.14
CA VAL A 84 -5.23 -13.25 -8.50
C VAL A 84 -4.34 -14.41 -8.04
N PRO A 85 -3.01 -14.31 -8.17
CA PRO A 85 -2.11 -15.33 -7.67
C PRO A 85 -2.13 -15.45 -6.15
N ALA A 86 -1.91 -16.66 -5.65
CA ALA A 86 -1.81 -16.95 -4.21
C ALA A 86 -0.85 -16.03 -3.43
N PRO A 87 0.40 -15.77 -3.88
CA PRO A 87 1.31 -14.88 -3.15
C PRO A 87 0.80 -13.44 -3.07
N LEU A 88 0.18 -12.93 -4.14
CA LEU A 88 -0.40 -11.58 -4.13
C LEU A 88 -1.58 -11.51 -3.15
N LYS A 89 -2.49 -12.50 -3.17
CA LYS A 89 -3.60 -12.54 -2.21
C LYS A 89 -3.08 -12.60 -0.78
N SER A 90 -2.06 -13.42 -0.54
CA SER A 90 -1.42 -13.57 0.76
C SER A 90 -0.81 -12.26 1.27
N LEU A 91 -0.11 -11.51 0.42
CA LEU A 91 0.39 -10.18 0.77
C LEU A 91 -0.75 -9.27 1.20
N LEU A 92 -1.85 -9.24 0.44
CA LEU A 92 -3.00 -8.39 0.74
C LEU A 92 -3.65 -8.74 2.09
N GLU A 93 -3.71 -10.02 2.47
CA GLU A 93 -4.16 -10.42 3.81
C GLU A 93 -3.25 -9.85 4.91
N TRP A 94 -1.92 -9.92 4.73
CA TRP A 94 -0.99 -9.31 5.69
C TRP A 94 -1.18 -7.79 5.81
N LEU A 95 -1.43 -7.12 4.68
CA LEU A 95 -1.63 -5.66 4.61
C LEU A 95 -3.04 -5.21 5.01
N SER A 96 -3.93 -6.12 5.44
CA SER A 96 -5.29 -5.79 5.90
C SER A 96 -5.66 -6.42 7.24
N PHE A 97 -4.78 -7.20 7.87
CA PHE A 97 -5.09 -7.94 9.09
C PHE A 97 -5.03 -7.07 10.35
N LYS A 98 -3.83 -6.58 10.72
CA LYS A 98 -3.60 -5.71 11.89
C LYS A 98 -3.10 -4.32 11.53
N ILE A 99 -2.73 -4.14 10.27
CA ILE A 99 -2.26 -2.88 9.70
C ILE A 99 -3.04 -2.63 8.41
N HIS A 100 -3.10 -1.37 7.97
CA HIS A 100 -3.90 -0.97 6.81
C HIS A 100 -3.18 0.07 5.92
N PRO A 101 -1.93 -0.18 5.47
CA PRO A 101 -1.14 0.81 4.72
C PRO A 101 -1.73 1.17 3.34
N LEU A 102 -2.68 0.38 2.84
CA LEU A 102 -3.40 0.63 1.59
C LEU A 102 -4.69 1.46 1.77
N LYS A 103 -5.11 1.73 3.01
CA LYS A 103 -6.33 2.51 3.28
C LYS A 103 -6.22 3.90 2.69
N ALA A 104 -7.22 4.28 1.89
CA ALA A 104 -7.26 5.53 1.12
C ALA A 104 -6.04 5.75 0.20
N LYS A 105 -5.24 4.71 -0.08
CA LYS A 105 -4.07 4.80 -0.96
C LYS A 105 -4.52 4.72 -2.42
N PRO A 106 -4.09 5.64 -3.30
CA PRO A 106 -4.31 5.48 -4.73
C PRO A 106 -3.60 4.24 -5.27
N VAL A 107 -4.33 3.38 -5.97
CA VAL A 107 -3.79 2.14 -6.54
C VAL A 107 -4.09 2.04 -8.04
N LYS A 108 -3.09 1.67 -8.84
CA LYS A 108 -3.27 1.24 -10.23
C LYS A 108 -2.97 -0.24 -10.36
N ILE A 109 -3.82 -0.94 -11.10
CA ILE A 109 -3.59 -2.34 -11.48
C ILE A 109 -3.07 -2.38 -12.91
N ILE A 110 -2.02 -3.17 -13.13
CA ILE A 110 -1.51 -3.55 -14.45
C ILE A 110 -1.22 -5.05 -14.47
N GLY A 111 -0.92 -5.62 -15.62
CA GLY A 111 -0.53 -7.02 -15.65
C GLY A 111 0.00 -7.49 -17.00
N ALA A 112 0.76 -8.57 -16.94
CA ALA A 112 1.30 -9.28 -18.09
C ALA A 112 0.94 -10.78 -18.00
N SER A 113 0.53 -11.38 -19.12
CA SER A 113 0.23 -12.81 -19.21
C SER A 113 0.68 -13.42 -20.54
N TYR A 114 0.71 -14.75 -20.58
CA TYR A 114 1.11 -15.52 -21.76
C TYR A 114 0.10 -15.47 -22.89
N LEU A 115 -1.17 -15.19 -22.60
CA LEU A 115 -2.24 -15.23 -23.59
C LEU A 115 -2.69 -13.83 -23.97
N ASP A 116 -3.33 -13.72 -25.12
CA ASP A 116 -3.79 -12.47 -25.73
C ASP A 116 -4.80 -11.68 -24.87
N GLN A 117 -5.63 -12.36 -24.08
CA GLN A 117 -6.59 -11.75 -23.15
C GLN A 117 -5.93 -10.95 -22.01
N GLY A 118 -4.61 -11.02 -21.87
CA GLY A 118 -3.88 -10.34 -20.81
C GLY A 118 -4.28 -10.89 -19.44
N THR A 119 -4.51 -10.00 -18.47
CA THR A 119 -4.80 -10.35 -17.08
C THR A 119 -6.18 -9.86 -16.64
N SER A 120 -7.11 -9.71 -17.58
CA SER A 120 -8.41 -9.04 -17.37
C SER A 120 -9.20 -9.60 -16.19
N CYS A 121 -9.27 -10.92 -16.04
CA CYS A 121 -10.02 -11.55 -14.96
C CYS A 121 -9.34 -11.36 -13.61
N ALA A 122 -8.01 -11.51 -13.58
CA ALA A 122 -7.23 -11.24 -12.38
C ALA A 122 -7.33 -9.77 -11.94
N GLN A 123 -7.28 -8.80 -12.87
CA GLN A 123 -7.41 -7.38 -12.52
C GLN A 123 -8.81 -7.04 -11.99
N MET A 124 -9.86 -7.60 -12.58
CA MET A 124 -11.23 -7.41 -12.10
C MET A 124 -11.41 -7.97 -10.68
N HIS A 125 -10.91 -9.18 -10.43
CA HIS A 125 -10.97 -9.78 -9.10
C HIS A 125 -10.09 -9.02 -8.08
N LEU A 126 -8.89 -8.59 -8.48
CA LEU A 126 -8.01 -7.78 -7.64
C LEU A 126 -8.65 -6.46 -7.24
N ARG A 127 -9.36 -5.80 -8.16
CA ARG A 127 -10.10 -4.56 -7.88
C ARG A 127 -11.12 -4.78 -6.77
N GLN A 128 -11.91 -5.85 -6.86
CA GLN A 128 -12.89 -6.19 -5.83
C GLN A 128 -12.23 -6.41 -4.45
N ILE A 129 -11.05 -7.04 -4.41
CA ILE A 129 -10.30 -7.24 -3.17
C ILE A 129 -9.81 -5.90 -2.62
N LEU A 130 -9.20 -5.06 -3.47
CA LEU A 130 -8.61 -3.78 -3.06
C LEU A 130 -9.66 -2.78 -2.55
N GLU A 131 -10.87 -2.82 -3.09
CA GLU A 131 -12.00 -1.96 -2.69
C GLU A 131 -12.78 -2.53 -1.47
N SER A 132 -12.40 -3.70 -0.96
CA SER A 132 -13.09 -4.34 0.18
C SER A 132 -12.77 -3.65 1.52
N PRO A 133 -13.71 -3.70 2.50
CA PRO A 133 -13.48 -3.17 3.84
C PRO A 133 -12.23 -3.76 4.48
N GLY A 134 -11.38 -2.91 5.05
CA GLY A 134 -10.11 -3.31 5.65
C GLY A 134 -8.91 -3.18 4.71
N ILE A 135 -9.10 -3.15 3.39
CA ILE A 135 -8.08 -2.64 2.46
C ILE A 135 -8.41 -1.19 2.10
N ASP A 136 -9.65 -0.90 1.69
CA ASP A 136 -10.16 0.45 1.41
C ASP A 136 -9.26 1.30 0.50
N ALA A 137 -8.66 0.68 -0.52
CA ALA A 137 -7.80 1.37 -1.48
C ALA A 137 -8.62 2.18 -2.50
N LEU A 138 -8.06 3.29 -2.98
CA LEU A 138 -8.64 4.12 -4.04
C LEU A 138 -8.13 3.63 -5.40
N VAL A 139 -8.79 2.62 -5.97
CA VAL A 139 -8.34 2.01 -7.22
C VAL A 139 -8.73 2.87 -8.43
N LEU A 140 -7.77 3.19 -9.30
CA LEU A 140 -7.99 3.94 -10.53
C LEU A 140 -9.05 3.22 -11.42
N PRO A 141 -10.22 3.82 -11.68
CA PRO A 141 -11.29 3.17 -12.43
C PRO A 141 -11.05 3.20 -13.95
N GLY A 142 -11.50 2.17 -14.66
CA GLY A 142 -11.61 2.16 -16.13
C GLY A 142 -10.30 2.28 -16.92
N GLN A 143 -9.14 2.15 -16.27
CA GLN A 143 -7.82 2.30 -16.89
C GLN A 143 -6.94 1.07 -16.66
N GLU A 144 -7.18 0.06 -17.49
CA GLU A 144 -6.46 -1.21 -17.47
C GLU A 144 -5.24 -1.16 -18.40
N PHE A 145 -4.17 -1.84 -17.98
CA PHE A 145 -3.06 -2.18 -18.85
C PHE A 145 -2.89 -3.70 -18.84
N LEU A 146 -3.23 -4.32 -19.97
CA LEU A 146 -3.32 -5.76 -20.16
C LEU A 146 -2.29 -6.20 -21.20
N LEU A 147 -1.08 -6.54 -20.77
CA LEU A 147 -0.04 -7.00 -21.67
C LEU A 147 -0.20 -8.49 -21.95
N GLY A 148 -0.81 -8.83 -23.08
CA GLY A 148 -0.86 -10.21 -23.57
C GLY A 148 0.44 -10.65 -24.25
N ASN A 149 0.58 -11.96 -24.47
CA ASN A 149 1.74 -12.59 -25.15
C ASN A 149 3.10 -12.13 -24.59
N CYS A 150 3.22 -12.02 -23.27
CA CYS A 150 4.36 -11.35 -22.64
C CYS A 150 5.73 -11.99 -22.92
N GLN A 151 5.76 -13.27 -23.31
CA GLN A 151 7.00 -13.98 -23.65
C GLN A 151 7.75 -13.38 -24.85
N SER A 152 7.04 -12.69 -25.74
CA SER A 152 7.60 -12.01 -26.91
C SER A 152 7.40 -10.50 -26.88
N ALA A 153 6.90 -9.95 -25.76
CA ALA A 153 6.63 -8.52 -25.63
C ALA A 153 7.88 -7.70 -25.29
N PHE A 154 8.88 -8.33 -24.68
CA PHE A 154 10.11 -7.69 -24.22
C PHE A 154 11.31 -8.11 -25.08
N ASP A 155 12.23 -7.16 -25.31
CA ASP A 155 13.55 -7.47 -25.87
C ASP A 155 14.51 -8.00 -24.80
N LYS A 156 15.74 -8.34 -25.20
CA LYS A 156 16.78 -8.87 -24.31
C LYS A 156 17.21 -7.90 -23.19
N ASP A 157 16.92 -6.62 -23.35
CA ASP A 157 17.28 -5.55 -22.42
C ASP A 157 16.09 -5.17 -21.51
N GLY A 158 14.97 -5.90 -21.62
CA GLY A 158 13.74 -5.69 -20.84
C GLY A 158 12.86 -4.56 -21.36
N ASN A 159 13.06 -4.10 -22.60
CA ASN A 159 12.22 -3.06 -23.20
C ASN A 159 11.02 -3.64 -23.92
N ILE A 160 9.87 -2.98 -23.82
CA ILE A 160 8.70 -3.32 -24.63
C ILE A 160 9.01 -3.05 -26.11
N ILE A 161 8.92 -4.10 -26.94
CA ILE A 161 9.27 -4.05 -28.37
C ILE A 161 8.29 -3.16 -29.14
N ASP A 162 6.99 -3.34 -28.89
CA ASP A 162 5.94 -2.59 -29.58
C ASP A 162 5.82 -1.16 -29.05
N GLN A 163 6.19 -0.19 -29.89
CA GLN A 163 6.21 1.23 -29.52
C GLN A 163 4.82 1.78 -29.18
N ARG A 164 3.74 1.25 -29.78
CA ARG A 164 2.37 1.68 -29.45
C ARG A 164 1.99 1.25 -28.04
N THR A 165 2.34 0.02 -27.67
CA THR A 165 2.16 -0.52 -26.32
C THR A 165 2.96 0.28 -25.29
N ALA A 166 4.23 0.59 -25.60
CA ALA A 166 5.07 1.44 -24.75
C ALA A 166 4.47 2.84 -24.53
N GLN A 167 3.97 3.48 -25.59
CA GLN A 167 3.32 4.79 -25.53
C GLN A 167 2.01 4.74 -24.74
N TYR A 168 1.18 3.72 -24.97
CA TYR A 168 -0.05 3.52 -24.20
C TYR A 168 0.23 3.30 -22.71
N LEU A 169 1.24 2.50 -22.38
CA LEU A 169 1.66 2.30 -20.99
C LEU A 169 2.07 3.63 -20.34
N ARG A 170 2.87 4.44 -21.05
CA ARG A 170 3.29 5.75 -20.56
C ARG A 170 2.09 6.67 -20.29
N GLN A 171 1.17 6.79 -21.25
CA GLN A 171 -0.04 7.59 -21.09
C GLN A 171 -0.88 7.09 -19.90
N SER A 172 -1.01 5.77 -19.74
CA SER A 172 -1.74 5.16 -18.63
C SER A 172 -1.09 5.48 -17.27
N MET A 173 0.23 5.60 -17.22
CA MET A 173 0.97 6.03 -16.02
C MET A 173 0.83 7.53 -15.74
N GLU A 174 0.81 8.38 -16.77
CA GLU A 174 0.55 9.83 -16.63
C GLU A 174 -0.85 10.10 -16.06
N VAL A 175 -1.86 9.34 -16.51
CA VAL A 175 -3.21 9.37 -15.93
C VAL A 175 -3.18 9.00 -14.44
N PHE A 176 -2.40 7.98 -14.07
CA PHE A 176 -2.28 7.58 -12.67
C PHE A 176 -1.60 8.63 -11.80
N VAL A 177 -0.53 9.27 -12.29
CA VAL A 177 0.10 10.40 -11.58
C VAL A 177 -0.90 11.54 -11.34
N THR A 178 -1.71 11.86 -12.34
CA THR A 178 -2.77 12.87 -12.22
C THR A 178 -3.82 12.47 -11.18
N TYR A 179 -4.21 11.19 -11.16
CA TYR A 179 -5.14 10.64 -10.19
C TYR A 179 -4.61 10.72 -8.76
N VAL A 180 -3.35 10.30 -8.54
CA VAL A 180 -2.66 10.44 -7.25
C VAL A 180 -2.64 11.90 -6.78
N PHE A 181 -2.27 12.83 -7.67
CA PHE A 181 -2.25 14.25 -7.35
C PHE A 181 -3.64 14.78 -6.96
N THR A 182 -4.68 14.37 -7.69
CA THR A 182 -6.07 14.81 -7.45
C THR A 182 -6.60 14.30 -6.12
N LEU A 183 -6.21 13.09 -5.71
CA LEU A 183 -6.67 12.48 -4.47
C LEU A 183 -5.86 12.89 -3.23
N LYS A 184 -4.74 13.60 -3.40
CA LYS A 184 -3.87 14.00 -2.28
C LYS A 184 -4.63 14.67 -1.12
N PRO A 185 -5.55 15.62 -1.36
CA PRO A 185 -6.33 16.23 -0.28
C PRO A 185 -7.24 15.24 0.47
N LEU A 186 -7.82 14.26 -0.23
CA LEU A 186 -8.66 13.21 0.37
C LEU A 186 -7.85 12.23 1.21
N SER A 187 -6.65 11.85 0.73
CA SER A 187 -5.77 10.97 1.51
C SER A 187 -5.32 11.63 2.83
N GLN A 188 -5.03 12.94 2.80
CA GLN A 188 -4.61 13.70 3.97
C GLN A 188 -5.73 13.86 5.01
N SER A 189 -6.97 14.12 4.57
CA SER A 189 -8.10 14.26 5.49
C SER A 189 -8.47 12.93 6.17
N VAL A 190 -8.34 11.80 5.48
CA VAL A 190 -8.55 10.47 6.07
C VAL A 190 -7.47 10.17 7.13
N SER A 191 -6.20 10.49 6.87
CA SER A 191 -5.12 10.33 7.85
C SER A 191 -5.34 11.19 9.10
N LEU A 192 -5.67 12.47 8.93
CA LEU A 192 -5.97 13.38 10.05
C LEU A 192 -7.15 12.88 10.88
N ASN A 193 -8.26 12.48 10.23
CA ASN A 193 -9.43 11.95 10.94
C ASN A 193 -9.10 10.69 11.75
N HIS A 194 -8.17 9.86 11.29
CA HIS A 194 -7.75 8.67 12.05
C HIS A 194 -6.93 9.04 13.29
N GLU A 195 -6.00 10.00 13.17
CA GLU A 195 -5.25 10.53 14.33
C GLU A 195 -6.18 11.15 15.36
N PHE A 196 -7.13 12.00 14.94
CA PHE A 196 -8.14 12.59 15.83
C PHE A 196 -9.01 11.52 16.51
N GLN A 197 -9.47 10.50 15.78
CA GLN A 197 -10.24 9.39 16.37
C GLN A 197 -9.42 8.60 17.40
N MET A 198 -8.13 8.39 17.14
CA MET A 198 -7.26 7.77 18.14
C MET A 198 -7.17 8.65 19.37
N GLU A 199 -6.90 9.95 19.23
CA GLU A 199 -6.83 10.89 20.36
C GLU A 199 -8.14 10.93 21.17
N GLU A 200 -9.32 10.90 20.54
CA GLU A 200 -10.61 10.82 21.24
C GLU A 200 -10.80 9.49 21.99
N ILE A 201 -10.37 8.37 21.40
CA ILE A 201 -10.42 7.05 22.05
C ILE A 201 -9.46 7.03 23.25
N TRP A 202 -8.26 7.60 23.11
CA TRP A 202 -7.31 7.74 24.22
C TRP A 202 -7.86 8.65 25.34
N ALA A 203 -8.43 9.81 24.99
CA ALA A 203 -9.02 10.74 25.94
C ALA A 203 -10.21 10.12 26.68
N SER A 204 -11.09 9.39 25.98
CA SER A 204 -12.22 8.70 26.60
C SER A 204 -11.79 7.54 27.50
N GLN A 205 -10.73 6.80 27.17
CA GLN A 205 -10.15 5.78 28.05
C GLN A 205 -9.52 6.41 29.30
N LEU A 206 -8.79 7.52 29.18
CA LEU A 206 -8.26 8.27 30.32
C LEU A 206 -9.37 8.78 31.23
N LEU A 207 -10.45 9.34 30.66
CA LEU A 207 -11.62 9.80 31.42
C LEU A 207 -12.34 8.64 32.13
N GLN A 208 -12.46 7.46 31.50
CA GLN A 208 -13.02 6.28 32.17
C GLN A 208 -12.17 5.77 33.32
N VAL A 209 -10.84 5.91 33.24
CA VAL A 209 -9.93 5.60 34.35
C VAL A 209 -10.14 6.61 35.48
N LEU A 210 -10.26 7.90 35.17
CA LEU A 210 -10.49 8.95 36.16
C LEU A 210 -11.89 8.87 36.82
N ASP A 211 -12.93 8.53 36.07
CA ASP A 211 -14.31 8.46 36.58
C ASP A 211 -14.51 7.29 37.57
N ARG A 212 -13.80 6.17 37.36
CA ARG A 212 -13.74 5.03 38.28
C ARG A 212 -12.92 5.27 39.55
N THR A 213 -12.34 6.47 39.72
CA THR A 213 -11.49 6.82 40.86
C THR A 213 -12.11 7.81 41.84
N SER A 214 -13.39 8.15 41.66
CA SER A 214 -14.11 9.11 42.50
C SER A 214 -14.36 8.65 43.95
N ASP A 215 -14.10 7.38 44.30
CA ASP A 215 -14.41 6.82 45.63
C ASP A 215 -13.18 6.58 46.57
N ASP A 216 -11.92 6.73 46.12
CA ASP A 216 -10.72 6.55 46.98
C ASP A 216 -9.49 7.39 46.52
N PRO A 217 -9.09 8.45 47.25
CA PRO A 217 -7.97 9.33 46.92
C PRO A 217 -6.60 8.65 46.82
N THR A 218 -6.39 7.54 47.54
CA THR A 218 -5.11 6.82 47.57
C THR A 218 -4.89 6.03 46.29
N ARG A 219 -5.99 5.56 45.69
CA ARG A 219 -6.02 4.83 44.42
C ARG A 219 -5.78 5.77 43.24
N VAL A 220 -6.34 6.98 43.29
CA VAL A 220 -6.09 8.08 42.33
C VAL A 220 -4.59 8.34 42.19
N TYR A 221 -3.86 8.52 43.30
CA TYR A 221 -2.43 8.83 43.26
C TYR A 221 -1.60 7.71 42.62
N SER A 222 -1.88 6.44 42.94
CA SER A 222 -1.17 5.30 42.36
C SER A 222 -1.40 5.13 40.86
N GLN A 223 -2.61 5.43 40.38
CA GLN A 223 -2.96 5.34 38.96
C GLN A 223 -2.44 6.53 38.16
N LEU A 224 -2.42 7.74 38.75
CA LEU A 224 -1.75 8.91 38.18
C LEU A 224 -0.25 8.66 37.99
N GLN A 225 0.43 7.99 38.94
CA GLN A 225 1.83 7.58 38.76
C GLN A 225 2.01 6.52 37.67
N ALA A 226 1.03 5.63 37.45
CA ALA A 226 1.09 4.61 36.40
C ALA A 226 0.96 5.19 34.98
N ILE A 227 0.19 6.28 34.81
CA ILE A 227 0.03 6.96 33.51
C ILE A 227 1.02 8.12 33.31
N ARG A 228 1.73 8.55 34.35
CA ARG A 228 2.69 9.67 34.30
C ARG A 228 3.80 9.51 33.23
N PRO A 229 4.44 8.35 33.04
CA PRO A 229 5.43 8.16 31.98
C PRO A 229 4.82 8.35 30.57
N ILE A 230 3.54 8.03 30.42
CA ILE A 230 2.80 8.15 29.15
C ILE A 230 2.51 9.62 28.85
N VAL A 231 2.07 10.38 29.86
CA VAL A 231 1.84 11.83 29.76
C VAL A 231 3.15 12.58 29.49
N GLU A 232 4.24 12.22 30.17
CA GLU A 232 5.58 12.80 29.97
C GLU A 232 6.16 12.47 28.58
N TRP A 233 5.89 11.27 28.05
CA TRP A 233 6.25 10.90 26.67
C TRP A 233 5.49 11.74 25.64
N TYR A 234 4.17 11.91 25.81
CA TYR A 234 3.36 12.72 24.87
C TYR A 234 3.80 14.19 24.87
N GLN A 235 4.03 14.80 26.04
CA GLN A 235 4.49 16.19 26.17
C GLN A 235 5.89 16.43 25.57
N SER A 236 6.74 15.41 25.52
CA SER A 236 8.08 15.51 24.91
C SER A 236 8.09 15.29 23.40
N HIS A 237 7.01 14.76 22.82
CA HIS A 237 6.90 14.46 21.39
C HIS A 237 5.83 15.30 20.66
N SER A 238 5.01 16.06 21.38
CA SER A 238 3.98 16.96 20.81
C SER A 238 4.49 18.36 20.45
N VAL A 239 5.75 18.70 20.76
CA VAL A 239 6.30 20.06 20.57
C VAL A 239 6.60 20.39 19.10
N ASP A 240 6.69 19.40 18.21
CA ASP A 240 6.97 19.62 16.79
C ASP A 240 5.73 20.03 15.96
N ASN A 241 4.52 20.05 16.55
CA ASN A 241 3.27 20.35 15.83
C ASN A 241 2.70 21.77 16.05
N GLN A 242 3.44 22.68 16.69
CA GLN A 242 2.98 24.07 16.89
C GLN A 242 3.62 25.13 15.96
N GLN A 243 4.28 24.72 14.88
CA GLN A 243 4.69 25.65 13.82
C GLN A 243 4.21 25.19 12.45
N LEU A 244 2.91 25.35 12.17
CA LEU A 244 2.36 25.56 10.82
C LEU A 244 1.03 26.32 10.91
#